data_AF-A0A182TX18-F1
#
_entry.id   AF-A0A182TX18-F1
#
_cell.length_a   1.000
_cell.length_b   1.000
_cell.length_c   1.000
_cell.angle_alpha   90.00
_cell.angle_beta   90.00
_cell.angle_gamma   90.00
#
_symmetry.space_group_name_H-M   'P 1'
#
loop_
_entity.id
_entity.type
_entity.pdbx_description
1 polymer ?
#
loop_
_entity_poly.entity_id
_entity_poly.type
_entity_poly.pdbx_seq_one_letter_code
_entity_poly.pdbx_strand_id
1 'polypeptide(L)'
;MVDISAERGWLATTLRIQQLMQCIIQARWLDDPVVMTLPNVEAYNAAIFSQIKTDFPFLTLPALKEKCNRKYENLAATLRQEFEEPEIEQIYKVICELPSLNVQISVRGPYGKDGDVDRPVQQPMSRDQWIELYADQEYVVCVQLIRLGAFESLNIHCPKFPKGKDEGWFLTLGHQAEGEVVALKRCVYRSNRSTHQLCFYAPSRIGRCIYTVYLVSDGYIGLDQQYSIQFEVVPPPEGEKDGLQQVLAKGFWLF
;
A
#
# COMPACT_ATOMS: atom_id res chain seq x y z
N MET A 1 -7.33 -16.98 -4.11
CA MET A 1 -6.61 -17.23 -2.84
C MET A 1 -6.56 -15.98 -1.97
N VAL A 2 -6.08 -14.84 -2.49
CA VAL A 2 -6.08 -13.55 -1.75
C VAL A 2 -7.45 -13.23 -1.15
N ASP A 3 -8.51 -13.30 -1.96
CA ASP A 3 -9.85 -12.91 -1.49
C ASP A 3 -10.36 -13.87 -0.39
N ILE A 4 -10.11 -15.18 -0.54
CA ILE A 4 -10.48 -16.21 0.45
C ILE A 4 -9.73 -16.00 1.76
N SER A 5 -8.42 -15.74 1.72
CA SER A 5 -7.64 -15.53 2.96
C SER A 5 -8.04 -14.21 3.65
N ALA A 6 -8.40 -13.19 2.87
CA ALA A 6 -8.86 -11.91 3.39
C ALA A 6 -10.26 -12.02 4.02
N GLU A 7 -11.19 -12.75 3.40
CA GLU A 7 -12.52 -13.04 3.97
C GLU A 7 -12.43 -13.84 5.27
N ARG A 8 -11.38 -14.67 5.43
CA ARG A 8 -11.09 -15.39 6.67
C ARG A 8 -10.32 -14.55 7.70
N GLY A 9 -10.00 -13.30 7.36
CA GLY A 9 -9.26 -12.41 8.25
C GLY A 9 -7.77 -12.76 8.40
N TRP A 10 -7.16 -13.63 7.60
CA TRP A 10 -5.77 -14.05 7.82
C TRP A 10 -4.77 -13.06 7.23
N LEU A 11 -4.22 -12.15 8.05
CA LEU A 11 -3.34 -11.07 7.58
C LEU A 11 -2.05 -11.59 6.96
N ALA A 12 -1.29 -12.38 7.70
CA ALA A 12 -0.01 -12.91 7.23
C ALA A 12 -0.19 -13.70 5.92
N THR A 13 -1.17 -14.59 5.88
CA THR A 13 -1.48 -15.40 4.69
C THR A 13 -1.86 -14.53 3.50
N THR A 14 -2.71 -13.52 3.69
CA THR A 14 -3.15 -12.61 2.62
C THR A 14 -1.97 -11.83 2.04
N LEU A 15 -1.13 -11.24 2.89
CA LEU A 15 0.06 -10.51 2.46
C LEU A 15 1.06 -11.42 1.74
N ARG A 16 1.29 -12.65 2.24
CA ARG A 16 2.18 -13.61 1.60
C ARG A 16 1.70 -14.05 0.23
N ILE A 17 0.39 -14.23 0.04
CA ILE A 17 -0.17 -14.56 -1.28
C ILE A 17 -0.03 -13.38 -2.25
N GLN A 18 -0.21 -12.14 -1.77
CA GLN A 18 0.02 -10.94 -2.59
C GLN A 18 1.48 -10.87 -3.05
N GLN A 19 2.43 -11.08 -2.13
CA GLN A 19 3.86 -11.13 -2.45
C GLN A 19 4.21 -12.27 -3.42
N LEU A 20 3.64 -13.46 -3.23
CA LEU A 20 3.81 -14.57 -4.15
C LEU A 20 3.33 -14.22 -5.58
N MET A 21 2.28 -13.42 -5.70
CA MET A 21 1.82 -12.94 -7.01
C MET A 21 2.87 -12.06 -7.70
N GLN A 22 3.52 -11.16 -6.95
CA GLN A 22 4.63 -10.34 -7.46
C GLN A 22 5.79 -11.24 -7.92
N CYS A 23 6.14 -12.26 -7.14
CA CYS A 23 7.18 -13.24 -7.49
C CYS A 23 6.89 -13.96 -8.81
N ILE A 24 5.63 -14.37 -9.03
CA ILE A 24 5.22 -15.04 -10.27
C ILE A 24 5.32 -14.08 -11.46
N ILE A 25 4.90 -12.83 -11.31
CA ILE A 25 4.91 -11.84 -12.41
C ILE A 25 6.34 -11.41 -12.76
N GLN A 26 7.21 -11.24 -11.77
CA GLN A 26 8.62 -10.87 -12.00
C GLN A 26 9.53 -12.08 -12.28
N ALA A 27 9.04 -13.30 -12.06
CA ALA A 27 9.83 -14.53 -12.08
C ALA A 27 11.09 -14.44 -11.17
N ARG A 28 10.91 -13.89 -9.96
CA ARG A 28 11.95 -13.69 -8.94
C ARG A 28 11.42 -14.04 -7.55
N TRP A 29 12.30 -14.43 -6.65
CA TRP A 29 11.96 -14.67 -5.24
C TRP A 29 12.02 -13.37 -4.44
N LEU A 30 11.34 -13.32 -3.28
CA LEU A 30 11.37 -12.15 -2.39
C LEU A 30 12.74 -11.90 -1.77
N ASP A 31 13.54 -12.97 -1.62
CA ASP A 31 14.87 -12.90 -1.04
C ASP A 31 15.95 -12.51 -2.09
N ASP A 32 15.58 -12.46 -3.37
CA ASP A 32 16.48 -12.02 -4.44
C ASP A 32 16.69 -10.50 -4.36
N PRO A 33 17.87 -9.98 -4.78
CA PRO A 33 18.08 -8.54 -4.90
C PRO A 33 17.02 -7.89 -5.81
N VAL A 34 16.35 -6.85 -5.30
CA VAL A 34 15.27 -6.16 -6.04
C VAL A 34 15.70 -5.60 -7.39
N VAL A 35 17.00 -5.33 -7.59
CA VAL A 35 17.54 -4.88 -8.89
C VAL A 35 17.46 -5.94 -9.99
N MET A 36 17.30 -7.22 -9.64
CA MET A 36 17.15 -8.29 -10.62
C MET A 36 15.78 -8.29 -11.32
N THR A 37 14.87 -7.38 -10.94
CA THR A 37 13.66 -7.08 -11.72
C THR A 37 13.91 -6.11 -12.87
N LEU A 38 15.09 -5.48 -12.93
CA LEU A 38 15.49 -4.58 -14.01
C LEU A 38 15.99 -5.36 -15.23
N PRO A 39 15.89 -4.79 -16.45
CA PRO A 39 16.33 -5.48 -17.67
C PRO A 39 17.84 -5.76 -17.63
N ASN A 40 18.24 -6.92 -18.17
CA ASN A 40 19.64 -7.37 -18.29
C ASN A 40 20.39 -7.57 -16.96
N VAL A 41 19.72 -7.41 -15.81
CA VAL A 41 20.32 -7.63 -14.48
C VAL A 41 20.14 -9.08 -14.04
N GLU A 42 21.26 -9.76 -13.77
CA GLU A 42 21.33 -11.11 -13.25
C GLU A 42 22.23 -11.17 -12.01
N ALA A 43 22.29 -12.34 -11.35
CA ALA A 43 22.95 -12.47 -10.05
C ALA A 43 24.44 -12.07 -10.05
N TYR A 44 25.15 -12.24 -11.17
CA TYR A 44 26.58 -11.94 -11.27
C TYR A 44 26.88 -10.44 -11.39
N ASN A 45 26.00 -9.66 -12.02
CA ASN A 45 26.18 -8.21 -12.23
C ASN A 45 25.35 -7.35 -11.27
N ALA A 46 24.39 -7.94 -10.52
CA ALA A 46 23.54 -7.22 -9.57
C ALA A 46 24.32 -6.51 -8.45
N ALA A 47 25.50 -7.00 -8.07
CA ALA A 47 26.29 -6.44 -6.98
C ALA A 47 26.77 -5.01 -7.26
N ILE A 48 26.92 -4.61 -8.53
CA ILE A 48 27.39 -3.27 -8.90
C ILE A 48 26.46 -2.17 -8.38
N PHE A 49 25.15 -2.44 -8.30
CA PHE A 49 24.18 -1.46 -7.83
C PHE A 49 24.36 -1.10 -6.34
N SER A 50 25.02 -1.95 -5.55
CA SER A 50 25.34 -1.64 -4.15
C SER A 50 26.39 -0.53 -4.01
N GLN A 51 27.16 -0.24 -5.07
CA GLN A 51 28.14 0.84 -5.07
C GLN A 51 27.48 2.22 -5.28
N ILE A 52 26.23 2.25 -5.74
CA ILE A 52 25.47 3.48 -5.96
C ILE A 52 25.09 4.05 -4.58
N LYS A 53 25.68 5.20 -4.23
CA LYS A 53 25.38 5.89 -2.98
C LYS A 53 23.97 6.50 -3.00
N THR A 54 23.03 5.79 -2.38
CA THR A 54 21.70 6.29 -2.04
C THR A 54 21.70 6.90 -0.64
N ASP A 55 20.70 7.73 -0.34
CA ASP A 55 20.55 8.34 0.99
C ASP A 55 19.98 7.35 2.04
N PHE A 56 19.73 6.10 1.62
CA PHE A 56 19.15 5.04 2.44
C PHE A 56 20.19 3.95 2.73
N PRO A 57 20.11 3.29 3.90
CA PRO A 57 21.07 2.25 4.30
C PRO A 57 21.00 0.97 3.45
N PHE A 58 19.92 0.77 2.71
CA PHE A 58 19.73 -0.36 1.80
C PHE A 58 19.28 0.14 0.42
N LEU A 59 19.65 -0.63 -0.60
CA LEU A 59 19.31 -0.34 -1.98
C LEU A 59 17.84 -0.68 -2.24
N THR A 60 17.07 0.29 -2.71
CA THR A 60 15.68 0.09 -3.13
C THR A 60 15.43 0.68 -4.51
N LEU A 61 14.44 0.15 -5.21
CA LEU A 61 14.03 0.68 -6.52
C LEU A 61 13.57 2.15 -6.45
N PRO A 62 12.78 2.60 -5.44
CA PRO A 62 12.44 4.01 -5.30
C PRO A 62 13.65 4.91 -5.05
N ALA A 63 14.61 4.46 -4.22
CA ALA A 63 15.84 5.23 -3.96
C ALA A 63 16.70 5.36 -5.22
N LEU A 64 16.81 4.29 -6.01
CA LEU A 64 17.46 4.33 -7.32
C LEU A 64 16.76 5.32 -8.25
N LYS A 65 15.43 5.27 -8.34
CA LYS A 65 14.66 6.20 -9.17
C LYS A 65 14.88 7.65 -8.76
N GLU A 66 14.85 7.96 -7.47
CA GLU A 66 15.09 9.30 -6.95
C GLU A 66 16.50 9.80 -7.30
N LYS A 67 17.52 8.95 -7.14
CA LYS A 67 18.91 9.29 -7.49
C LYS A 67 19.11 9.53 -8.98
N CYS A 68 18.40 8.76 -9.80
CA CYS A 68 18.48 8.80 -11.25
C CYS A 68 17.57 9.85 -11.89
N ASN A 69 16.79 10.59 -11.08
CA ASN A 69 15.79 11.52 -11.57
C ASN A 69 16.40 12.55 -12.54
N ARG A 70 16.19 12.32 -13.85
CA ARG A 70 16.72 13.10 -14.98
C ARG A 70 18.25 13.18 -15.05
N LYS A 71 18.98 12.27 -14.40
CA LYS A 71 20.45 12.24 -14.36
C LYS A 71 20.98 10.84 -14.69
N TYR A 72 21.03 10.53 -15.98
CA TYR A 72 21.53 9.26 -16.52
C TYR A 72 22.93 8.89 -15.99
N GLU A 73 23.84 9.86 -15.95
CA GLU A 73 25.23 9.65 -15.55
C GLU A 73 25.40 9.14 -14.11
N ASN A 74 24.48 9.46 -13.20
CA ASN A 74 24.55 8.95 -11.81
C ASN A 74 24.44 7.41 -11.77
N LEU A 75 23.70 6.84 -12.72
CA LEU A 75 23.50 5.41 -12.87
C LEU A 75 24.59 4.82 -13.77
N ALA A 76 24.79 5.43 -14.95
CA ALA A 76 25.70 4.94 -15.97
C ALA A 76 27.18 4.91 -15.52
N ALA A 77 27.64 5.90 -14.76
CA ALA A 77 29.04 5.95 -14.32
C ALA A 77 29.47 4.71 -13.52
N THR A 78 28.55 4.11 -12.76
CA THR A 78 28.82 2.88 -12.00
C THR A 78 28.58 1.64 -12.86
N LEU A 79 27.49 1.63 -13.64
CA LEU A 79 27.09 0.46 -14.43
C LEU A 79 28.01 0.16 -15.62
N ARG A 80 28.70 1.16 -16.19
CA ARG A 80 29.66 0.96 -17.30
C ARG A 80 30.78 -0.04 -17.01
N GLN A 81 30.99 -0.41 -15.75
CA GLN A 81 31.95 -1.45 -15.37
C GLN A 81 31.49 -2.85 -15.78
N GLU A 82 30.17 -3.10 -15.77
CA GLU A 82 29.57 -4.44 -15.93
C GLU A 82 28.52 -4.51 -17.05
N PHE A 83 28.09 -3.37 -17.60
CA PHE A 83 27.01 -3.26 -18.59
C PHE A 83 27.42 -2.41 -19.79
N GLU A 84 26.85 -2.72 -20.96
CA GLU A 84 26.99 -1.90 -22.16
C GLU A 84 25.99 -0.73 -22.18
N GLU A 85 26.31 0.37 -22.85
CA GLU A 85 25.42 1.54 -22.98
C GLU A 85 23.97 1.22 -23.37
N PRO A 86 23.66 0.36 -24.38
CA PRO A 86 22.28 0.03 -24.71
C PRO A 86 21.54 -0.68 -23.57
N GLU A 87 22.24 -1.46 -22.74
CA GLU A 87 21.64 -2.13 -21.58
C GLU A 87 21.35 -1.12 -20.46
N ILE A 88 22.28 -0.19 -20.23
CA ILE A 88 22.14 0.88 -19.24
C ILE A 88 20.97 1.80 -19.61
N GLU A 89 20.80 2.13 -20.89
CA GLU A 89 19.65 2.90 -21.40
C GLU A 89 18.32 2.19 -21.11
N GLN A 90 18.24 0.87 -21.32
CA GLN A 90 17.05 0.08 -21.01
C GLN A 90 16.76 0.07 -19.50
N ILE A 91 17.79 -0.13 -18.67
CA ILE A 91 17.68 -0.09 -17.21
C ILE A 91 17.16 1.28 -16.76
N TYR A 92 17.77 2.35 -17.25
CA TYR A 92 17.39 3.71 -16.93
C TYR A 92 15.95 4.02 -17.32
N LYS A 93 15.52 3.56 -18.50
CA LYS A 93 14.14 3.72 -18.97
C LYS A 93 13.15 3.05 -18.02
N VAL A 94 13.38 1.78 -17.67
CA VAL A 94 12.50 1.04 -16.74
C VAL A 94 12.48 1.70 -15.36
N ILE A 95 13.62 2.15 -14.84
CA ILE A 95 13.68 2.89 -13.56
C ILE A 95 12.83 4.17 -13.60
N CYS A 96 12.88 4.92 -14.70
CA CYS A 96 12.07 6.12 -14.89
C CYS A 96 10.56 5.81 -14.91
N GLU A 97 10.19 4.67 -15.51
CA GLU A 97 8.80 4.20 -15.66
C GLU A 97 8.20 3.62 -14.36
N LEU A 98 9.03 3.21 -13.39
CA LEU A 98 8.55 2.69 -12.09
C LEU A 98 7.54 3.63 -11.44
N PRO A 99 6.51 3.13 -10.74
CA PRO A 99 5.52 4.00 -10.12
C PRO A 99 6.11 4.78 -8.94
N SER A 100 5.80 6.08 -8.89
CA SER A 100 6.03 6.93 -7.72
C SER A 100 4.69 7.39 -7.19
N LEU A 101 4.32 6.94 -5.99
CA LEU A 101 3.02 7.22 -5.40
C LEU A 101 3.16 8.13 -4.19
N ASN A 102 2.34 9.17 -4.16
CA ASN A 102 2.08 9.94 -2.96
C ASN A 102 0.75 9.46 -2.38
N VAL A 103 0.80 9.00 -1.13
CA VAL A 103 -0.33 8.42 -0.42
C VAL A 103 -0.78 9.38 0.66
N GLN A 104 -2.03 9.81 0.59
CA GLN A 104 -2.67 10.62 1.62
C GLN A 104 -3.76 9.79 2.29
N ILE A 105 -3.74 9.71 3.63
CA ILE A 105 -4.68 8.91 4.40
C ILE A 105 -5.52 9.84 5.27
N SER A 106 -6.83 9.63 5.28
CA SER A 106 -7.75 10.25 6.24
C SER A 106 -8.73 9.21 6.79
N VAL A 107 -9.24 9.46 8.00
CA VAL A 107 -10.22 8.61 8.67
C VAL A 107 -11.50 9.43 8.82
N ARG A 108 -12.57 8.94 8.19
CA ARG A 108 -13.92 9.47 8.29
C ARG A 108 -14.72 8.68 9.29
N GLY A 109 -15.49 9.37 10.10
CA GLY A 109 -16.54 8.76 10.92
C GLY A 109 -16.98 9.68 12.04
N PRO A 110 -17.81 9.19 12.96
CA PRO A 110 -18.41 9.99 14.00
C PRO A 110 -17.33 10.55 14.94
N TYR A 111 -17.38 11.86 15.16
CA TYR A 111 -16.50 12.56 16.09
C TYR A 111 -17.27 13.64 16.86
N GLY A 112 -17.50 13.40 18.14
CA GLY A 112 -18.18 14.36 19.03
C GLY A 112 -19.56 14.77 18.52
N LYS A 113 -19.81 16.09 18.46
CA LYS A 113 -21.08 16.69 18.01
C LYS A 113 -21.09 17.07 16.53
N ASP A 114 -19.94 17.01 15.86
CA ASP A 114 -19.75 17.52 14.49
C ASP A 114 -20.11 16.48 13.40
N GLY A 115 -20.64 15.31 13.78
CA GLY A 115 -21.02 14.25 12.85
C GLY A 115 -19.81 13.57 12.19
N ASP A 116 -19.97 13.19 10.93
CA ASP A 116 -18.92 12.55 10.12
C ASP A 116 -17.89 13.57 9.63
N VAL A 117 -16.69 13.53 10.20
CA VAL A 117 -15.58 14.44 9.83
C VAL A 117 -14.41 13.65 9.24
N ASP A 118 -13.83 14.16 8.15
CA ASP A 118 -12.58 13.64 7.57
C ASP A 118 -11.37 14.13 8.38
N ARG A 119 -10.76 13.23 9.16
CA ARG A 119 -9.56 13.53 9.96
C ARG A 119 -8.31 13.03 9.23
N PRO A 120 -7.42 13.91 8.75
CA PRO A 120 -6.21 13.49 8.05
C PRO A 120 -5.23 12.81 9.02
N VAL A 121 -4.63 11.71 8.57
CA VAL A 121 -3.56 11.01 9.29
C VAL A 121 -2.23 11.61 8.86
N GLN A 122 -1.48 12.20 9.80
CA GLN A 122 -0.15 12.71 9.48
C GLN A 122 0.87 11.58 9.42
N GLN A 123 1.80 11.69 8.47
CA GLN A 123 2.89 10.75 8.29
C GLN A 123 4.23 11.48 8.15
N PRO A 124 5.31 10.99 8.79
CA PRO A 124 5.34 9.85 9.72
C PRO A 124 4.59 10.16 11.02
N MET A 125 4.01 9.13 11.64
CA MET A 125 3.23 9.24 12.87
C MET A 125 4.07 9.81 14.02
N SER A 126 3.55 10.80 14.74
CA SER A 126 4.11 11.24 16.02
C SER A 126 3.65 10.29 17.14
N ARG A 127 4.49 10.07 18.18
CA ARG A 127 4.18 9.15 19.28
C ARG A 127 2.91 9.51 20.07
N ASP A 128 2.57 10.79 20.09
CA ASP A 128 1.47 11.35 20.88
C ASP A 128 0.20 11.59 20.05
N GLN A 129 0.20 11.27 18.75
CA GLN A 129 -0.93 11.54 17.87
C GLN A 129 -1.82 10.30 17.72
N TRP A 130 -2.87 10.25 18.55
CA TRP A 130 -3.87 9.19 18.53
C TRP A 130 -5.19 9.71 17.95
N ILE A 131 -5.81 8.93 17.07
CA ILE A 131 -7.11 9.25 16.50
C ILE A 131 -8.18 8.55 17.32
N GLU A 132 -9.06 9.33 17.95
CA GLU A 132 -10.13 8.79 18.77
C GLU A 132 -11.19 8.10 17.91
N LEU A 133 -11.55 6.86 18.27
CA LEU A 133 -12.65 6.10 17.66
C LEU A 133 -13.65 5.72 18.73
N TYR A 134 -14.94 5.74 18.42
CA TYR A 134 -15.97 5.19 19.28
C TYR A 134 -16.08 3.68 19.07
N ALA A 135 -16.12 2.91 20.15
CA ALA A 135 -16.29 1.45 20.09
C ALA A 135 -17.57 1.06 19.33
N ASP A 136 -17.49 -0.01 18.54
CA ASP A 136 -18.60 -0.61 17.77
C ASP A 136 -19.26 0.32 16.74
N GLN A 137 -18.60 1.42 16.36
CA GLN A 137 -19.07 2.35 15.32
C GLN A 137 -18.35 2.10 13.98
N GLU A 138 -19.03 2.46 12.89
CA GLU A 138 -18.47 2.34 11.54
C GLU A 138 -17.56 3.53 11.22
N TYR A 139 -16.39 3.23 10.68
CA TYR A 139 -15.41 4.20 10.21
C TYR A 139 -14.96 3.87 8.79
N VAL A 140 -14.54 4.89 8.06
CA VAL A 140 -14.02 4.75 6.70
C VAL A 140 -12.61 5.32 6.62
N VAL A 141 -11.63 4.48 6.32
CA VAL A 141 -10.28 4.92 5.95
C VAL A 141 -10.30 5.31 4.48
N CYS A 142 -10.16 6.60 4.21
CA CYS A 142 -10.02 7.17 2.88
C CYS A 142 -8.53 7.22 2.53
N VAL A 143 -8.11 6.43 1.55
CA VAL A 143 -6.74 6.43 1.03
C VAL A 143 -6.74 7.01 -0.37
N GLN A 144 -6.00 8.09 -0.54
CA GLN A 144 -5.82 8.74 -1.80
C GLN A 144 -4.44 8.46 -2.36
N LEU A 145 -4.41 7.92 -3.57
CA LEU A 145 -3.21 7.61 -4.32
C LEU A 145 -3.04 8.67 -5.41
N ILE A 146 -1.91 9.37 -5.39
CA ILE A 146 -1.52 10.35 -6.41
C ILE A 146 -0.25 9.84 -7.08
N ARG A 147 -0.32 9.52 -8.37
CA ARG A 147 0.86 9.09 -9.14
C ARG A 147 1.67 10.33 -9.55
N LEU A 148 2.92 10.37 -9.10
CA LEU A 148 3.91 11.40 -9.39
C LEU A 148 4.75 10.95 -10.60
N GLY A 149 4.19 11.02 -11.80
CA GLY A 149 4.90 10.59 -13.03
C GLY A 149 4.01 10.58 -14.26
N ALA A 150 4.54 10.08 -15.38
CA ALA A 150 3.76 9.85 -16.58
C ALA A 150 2.69 8.77 -16.33
N PHE A 151 1.48 9.03 -16.83
CA PHE A 151 0.34 8.10 -16.80
C PHE A 151 0.12 7.43 -18.17
N GLU A 152 0.98 7.72 -19.15
CA GLU A 152 0.81 7.30 -20.54
C GLU A 152 0.94 5.77 -20.72
N SER A 153 1.73 5.11 -19.87
CA SER A 153 1.81 3.65 -19.80
C SER A 153 1.77 3.19 -18.34
N LEU A 154 0.88 2.22 -18.06
CA LEU A 154 0.80 1.51 -16.78
C LEU A 154 1.37 0.09 -16.90
N ASN A 155 2.06 -0.20 -18.00
CA ASN A 155 2.60 -1.53 -18.26
C ASN A 155 3.74 -1.83 -17.30
N ILE A 156 3.69 -2.99 -16.67
CA ILE A 156 4.74 -3.51 -15.82
C ILE A 156 5.82 -4.13 -16.71
N HIS A 157 7.08 -3.76 -16.47
CA HIS A 157 8.20 -4.49 -17.04
C HIS A 157 8.27 -5.91 -16.44
N CYS A 158 7.79 -6.91 -17.19
CA CYS A 158 7.79 -8.32 -16.81
C CYS A 158 8.18 -9.23 -17.99
N PRO A 159 9.45 -9.24 -18.41
CA PRO A 159 9.88 -9.93 -19.65
C PRO A 159 9.74 -11.46 -19.58
N LYS A 160 9.77 -12.04 -18.37
CA LYS A 160 9.65 -13.48 -18.13
C LYS A 160 8.19 -13.94 -18.00
N PHE A 161 7.23 -13.02 -18.02
CA PHE A 161 5.81 -13.33 -17.93
C PHE A 161 5.17 -13.29 -19.33
N PRO A 162 4.41 -14.33 -19.75
CA PRO A 162 3.98 -14.49 -21.14
C PRO A 162 2.90 -13.50 -21.60
N LYS A 163 2.30 -12.72 -20.69
CA LYS A 163 1.24 -11.75 -20.99
C LYS A 163 1.67 -10.37 -20.52
N GLY A 164 1.28 -9.33 -21.23
CA GLY A 164 1.38 -7.97 -20.69
C GLY A 164 0.56 -7.85 -19.40
N LYS A 165 1.08 -7.12 -18.43
CA LYS A 165 0.41 -6.84 -17.16
C LYS A 165 0.40 -5.35 -16.91
N ASP A 166 -0.78 -4.81 -16.65
CA ASP A 166 -0.92 -3.44 -16.18
C ASP A 166 -0.82 -3.38 -14.65
N GLU A 167 -0.31 -2.26 -14.16
CA GLU A 167 -0.14 -1.94 -12.76
C GLU A 167 -1.48 -1.92 -12.00
N GLY A 168 -1.54 -2.71 -10.94
CA GLY A 168 -2.60 -2.70 -9.95
C GLY A 168 -2.04 -2.68 -8.54
N TRP A 169 -2.90 -2.31 -7.58
CA TRP A 169 -2.52 -2.24 -6.17
C TRP A 169 -3.57 -2.89 -5.30
N PHE A 170 -3.13 -3.54 -4.23
CA PHE A 170 -3.95 -3.99 -3.13
C PHE A 170 -3.82 -3.02 -1.98
N LEU A 171 -4.96 -2.59 -1.45
CA LEU A 171 -5.05 -1.80 -0.24
C LEU A 171 -5.63 -2.70 0.85
N THR A 172 -4.79 -3.09 1.80
CA THR A 172 -5.16 -3.99 2.89
C THR A 172 -5.07 -3.23 4.21
N LEU A 173 -6.18 -3.09 4.92
CA LEU A 173 -6.19 -2.63 6.31
C LEU A 173 -6.07 -3.86 7.21
N GLY A 174 -5.02 -3.92 8.01
CA GLY A 174 -4.77 -5.02 8.92
C GLY A 174 -4.55 -4.57 10.36
N HIS A 175 -4.97 -5.40 11.30
CA HIS A 175 -4.63 -5.26 12.70
C HIS A 175 -3.52 -6.25 13.06
N GLN A 176 -2.28 -5.75 13.18
CA GLN A 176 -1.10 -6.61 13.31
C GLN A 176 -1.06 -7.41 14.61
N ALA A 177 -1.62 -6.86 15.71
CA ALA A 177 -1.61 -7.53 17.01
C ALA A 177 -2.49 -8.79 17.02
N GLU A 178 -3.63 -8.75 16.33
CA GLU A 178 -4.54 -9.89 16.21
C GLU A 178 -4.24 -10.74 14.97
N GLY A 179 -3.39 -10.26 14.07
CA GLY A 179 -3.09 -10.91 12.80
C GLY A 179 -4.28 -10.92 11.85
N GLU A 180 -5.19 -9.94 11.99
CA GLU A 180 -6.46 -9.89 11.27
C GLU A 180 -6.43 -8.95 10.06
N VAL A 181 -7.03 -9.37 8.93
CA VAL A 181 -7.41 -8.47 7.83
C VAL A 181 -8.76 -7.86 8.15
N VAL A 182 -8.77 -6.54 8.30
CA VAL A 182 -9.97 -5.77 8.63
C VAL A 182 -10.74 -5.39 7.36
N ALA A 183 -10.01 -4.95 6.34
CA ALA A 183 -10.59 -4.62 5.05
C ALA A 183 -9.58 -4.86 3.93
N LEU A 184 -10.05 -5.31 2.76
CA LEU A 184 -9.24 -5.47 1.56
C LEU A 184 -9.94 -4.80 0.38
N LYS A 185 -9.19 -4.04 -0.41
CA LYS A 185 -9.67 -3.45 -1.65
C LYS A 185 -8.63 -3.56 -2.76
N ARG A 186 -9.07 -3.95 -3.95
CA ARG A 186 -8.25 -3.84 -5.17
C ARG A 186 -8.40 -2.44 -5.76
N CYS A 187 -7.29 -1.76 -5.94
CA CYS A 187 -7.19 -0.42 -6.47
C CYS A 187 -6.78 -0.48 -7.95
N VAL A 188 -7.54 0.23 -8.78
CA VAL A 188 -7.23 0.43 -10.19
C VAL A 188 -7.17 1.93 -10.44
N TYR A 189 -6.16 2.37 -11.18
CA TYR A 189 -6.08 3.76 -11.58
C TYR A 189 -7.15 4.11 -12.61
N ARG A 190 -7.98 5.10 -12.29
CA ARG A 190 -8.89 5.74 -13.25
C ARG A 190 -8.34 7.06 -13.78
N SER A 191 -7.40 7.65 -13.06
CA SER A 191 -6.75 8.92 -13.33
C SER A 191 -5.46 8.97 -12.51
N ASN A 192 -4.69 10.05 -12.67
CA ASN A 192 -3.46 10.31 -11.91
C ASN A 192 -3.70 10.44 -10.40
N ARG A 193 -4.96 10.73 -10.00
CA ARG A 193 -5.42 10.74 -8.61
C ARG A 193 -6.60 9.80 -8.46
N SER A 194 -6.55 8.89 -7.51
CA SER A 194 -7.65 8.00 -7.16
C SER A 194 -7.86 7.94 -5.65
N THR A 195 -9.12 8.00 -5.23
CA THR A 195 -9.50 7.85 -3.81
C THR A 195 -10.17 6.51 -3.61
N HIS A 196 -9.71 5.77 -2.61
CA HIS A 196 -10.16 4.44 -2.26
C HIS A 196 -10.57 4.40 -0.80
N GLN A 197 -11.82 4.06 -0.56
CA GLN A 197 -12.40 3.92 0.78
C GLN A 197 -12.36 2.47 1.26
N LEU A 198 -11.90 2.26 2.49
CA LEU A 198 -11.97 1.02 3.25
C LEU A 198 -12.91 1.23 4.44
N CYS A 199 -14.03 0.52 4.48
CA CYS A 199 -14.95 0.58 5.61
C CYS A 199 -14.55 -0.47 6.65
N PHE A 200 -14.63 -0.13 7.93
CA PHE A 200 -14.39 -1.05 9.04
C PHE A 200 -15.18 -0.65 10.28
N TYR A 201 -15.37 -1.61 11.19
CA TYR A 201 -15.91 -1.34 12.52
C TYR A 201 -14.77 -1.15 13.51
N ALA A 202 -14.87 -0.13 14.36
CA ALA A 202 -13.95 0.03 15.48
C ALA A 202 -14.10 -1.16 16.45
N PRO A 203 -13.00 -1.66 17.04
CA PRO A 203 -13.07 -2.83 17.90
C PRO A 203 -13.85 -2.51 19.17
N SER A 204 -14.57 -3.50 19.72
CA SER A 204 -15.34 -3.33 20.97
C SER A 204 -14.44 -3.11 22.19
N ARG A 205 -13.16 -3.51 22.09
CA ARG A 205 -12.18 -3.34 23.16
C ARG A 205 -11.70 -1.89 23.21
N ILE A 206 -12.08 -1.20 24.28
CA ILE A 206 -11.60 0.13 24.63
C ILE A 206 -10.09 0.11 24.85
N GLY A 207 -9.41 1.15 24.39
CA GLY A 207 -7.98 1.35 24.55
C GLY A 207 -7.25 1.62 23.24
N ARG A 208 -5.92 1.60 23.33
CA ARG A 208 -5.03 1.94 22.22
C ARG A 208 -4.80 0.74 21.31
N CYS A 209 -5.06 0.92 20.03
CA CYS A 209 -4.79 -0.08 19.00
C CYS A 209 -4.06 0.56 17.81
N ILE A 210 -3.24 -0.25 17.12
CA ILE A 210 -2.50 0.19 15.94
C ILE A 210 -2.99 -0.64 14.76
N TYR A 211 -3.49 0.07 13.77
CA TYR A 211 -3.91 -0.49 12.50
C TYR A 211 -2.87 -0.11 11.47
N THR A 212 -2.73 -0.94 10.44
CA THR A 212 -1.75 -0.70 9.39
C THR A 212 -2.41 -0.83 8.04
N VAL A 213 -2.26 0.19 7.22
CA VAL A 213 -2.62 0.16 5.81
C VAL A 213 -1.40 -0.33 5.03
N TYR A 214 -1.54 -1.47 4.38
CA TYR A 214 -0.57 -2.03 3.45
C TYR A 214 -1.01 -1.70 2.03
N LEU A 215 -0.15 -0.99 1.31
CA LEU A 215 -0.30 -0.74 -0.12
C LEU A 215 0.68 -1.67 -0.85
N VAL A 216 0.16 -2.72 -1.45
CA VAL A 216 0.96 -3.81 -2.03
C VAL A 216 0.75 -3.84 -3.54
N SER A 217 1.84 -3.83 -4.32
CA SER A 217 1.73 -3.88 -5.78
C SER A 217 1.25 -5.26 -6.21
N ASP A 218 0.50 -5.31 -7.30
CA ASP A 218 0.06 -6.56 -7.89
C ASP A 218 1.10 -7.20 -8.82
N GLY A 219 2.21 -6.54 -9.12
CA GLY A 219 3.24 -7.07 -10.02
C GLY A 219 4.65 -6.52 -9.88
N TYR A 220 4.87 -5.45 -9.11
CA TYR A 220 6.23 -5.00 -8.77
C TYR A 220 6.68 -5.59 -7.44
N ILE A 221 7.96 -5.95 -7.34
CA ILE A 221 8.61 -6.33 -6.08
C ILE A 221 9.34 -5.10 -5.53
N GLY A 222 9.28 -4.87 -4.22
CA GLY A 222 10.04 -3.82 -3.55
C GLY A 222 9.46 -2.40 -3.66
N LEU A 223 8.21 -2.27 -4.13
CA LEU A 223 7.45 -1.01 -4.15
C LEU A 223 6.30 -0.97 -3.13
N ASP A 224 6.22 -1.98 -2.27
CA ASP A 224 5.19 -2.08 -1.24
C ASP A 224 5.42 -1.04 -0.14
N GLN A 225 4.32 -0.47 0.37
CA GLN A 225 4.35 0.59 1.38
C GLN A 225 3.48 0.20 2.58
N GLN A 226 3.92 0.61 3.76
CA GLN A 226 3.24 0.32 5.01
C GLN A 226 3.03 1.61 5.80
N TYR A 227 1.78 1.81 6.24
CA TYR A 227 1.36 3.02 6.93
C TYR A 227 0.62 2.67 8.21
N SER A 228 1.26 2.89 9.36
CA SER A 228 0.64 2.68 10.66
C SER A 228 -0.27 3.85 11.02
N ILE A 229 -1.44 3.55 11.58
CA ILE A 229 -2.44 4.48 12.09
C ILE A 229 -2.69 4.12 13.55
N GLN A 230 -2.52 5.08 14.45
CA GLN A 230 -2.74 4.90 15.89
C GLN A 230 -4.16 5.34 16.24
N PHE A 231 -4.93 4.42 16.80
CA PHE A 231 -6.31 4.64 17.21
C PHE A 231 -6.44 4.50 18.72
N GLU A 232 -7.19 5.41 19.33
CA GLU A 232 -7.58 5.34 20.73
C GLU A 232 -9.09 5.12 20.78
N VAL A 233 -9.48 3.89 21.12
CA VAL A 233 -10.88 3.51 21.18
C VAL A 233 -11.46 3.93 22.52
N VAL A 234 -12.49 4.76 22.47
CA VAL A 234 -13.22 5.31 23.61
C VAL A 234 -14.67 4.83 23.59
N PRO A 235 -15.35 4.76 24.75
CA PRO A 235 -16.78 4.44 24.76
C PRO A 235 -17.56 5.51 23.98
N PRO A 236 -18.60 5.12 23.23
CA PRO A 236 -19.46 6.09 22.56
C PRO A 236 -20.12 7.03 23.59
N PRO A 237 -20.35 8.31 23.26
CA PRO A 237 -21.09 9.20 24.13
C PRO A 237 -22.49 8.62 24.40
N GLU A 238 -22.94 8.68 25.66
CA GLU A 238 -24.27 8.20 26.07
C GLU A 238 -25.37 8.99 25.32
N GLY A 239 -25.83 8.45 24.19
CA GLY A 239 -26.84 9.08 23.33
C GLY A 239 -27.30 8.25 22.14
N GLU A 240 -26.63 7.14 21.79
CA GLU A 240 -26.94 6.35 20.58
C GLU A 240 -27.32 4.88 20.87
N LYS A 241 -27.81 4.56 22.07
CA LYS A 241 -28.36 3.22 22.36
C LYS A 241 -29.79 2.98 21.84
N ASP A 242 -30.43 3.97 21.20
CA ASP A 242 -31.86 3.89 20.82
C ASP A 242 -32.15 3.53 19.35
N GLY A 243 -31.14 3.32 18.50
CA GLY A 243 -31.35 2.99 17.08
C GLY A 243 -31.79 1.54 16.84
N LEU A 244 -31.34 0.60 17.66
CA LEU A 244 -31.60 -0.84 17.46
C LEU A 244 -32.93 -1.32 18.06
N GLN A 245 -33.54 -0.60 19.00
CA GLN A 245 -34.86 -0.94 19.54
C GLN A 245 -36.04 -0.34 18.74
N GLN A 246 -35.85 0.76 17.99
CA GLN A 246 -36.94 1.36 17.20
C GLN A 246 -37.28 0.60 15.91
N VAL A 247 -36.35 -0.15 15.32
CA VAL A 247 -36.63 -0.94 14.11
C VAL A 247 -37.44 -2.20 14.43
N LEU A 248 -37.19 -2.83 15.59
CA LEU A 248 -37.96 -3.98 16.05
C LEU A 248 -39.39 -3.61 16.49
N ALA A 249 -39.61 -2.39 16.98
CA ALA A 249 -40.94 -1.93 17.39
C ALA A 249 -41.84 -1.52 16.20
N LYS A 250 -41.28 -1.19 15.04
CA LYS A 250 -42.06 -0.79 13.84
C LYS A 250 -42.40 -1.93 12.88
N GLY A 251 -41.89 -3.15 13.11
CA GLY A 251 -42.16 -4.34 12.28
C GLY A 251 -43.39 -5.15 12.69
N PHE A 252 -44.04 -4.81 13.80
CA PHE A 252 -45.22 -5.50 14.32
C PHE A 252 -46.38 -4.52 14.32
N TRP A 253 -47.11 -4.41 13.21
CA TRP A 253 -48.52 -3.99 13.08
C TRP A 253 -48.74 -3.58 11.61
N LEU A 254 -49.29 -4.51 10.82
CA LEU A 254 -50.34 -4.26 9.81
C LEU A 254 -50.68 -5.61 9.13
N PHE A 255 -51.76 -6.22 9.64
CA PHE A 255 -52.73 -6.96 8.85
C PHE A 255 -53.55 -5.97 8.03
#